data_AF-A0A1Q9VXY4-F1
#
_entry.id   AF-A0A1Q9VXY4-F1
#
_cell.length_a   1.000
_cell.length_b   1.000
_cell.length_c   1.000
_cell.angle_alpha   90.00
_cell.angle_beta   90.00
_cell.angle_gamma   90.00
#
_symmetry.space_group_name_H-M   'P 1'
#
loop_
_entity.id
_entity.type
_entity.pdbx_description
1 polymer ?
#
loop_
_entity_poly.entity_id
_entity_poly.type
_entity_poly.pdbx_seq_one_letter_code
_entity_poly.pdbx_strand_id
1 'polypeptide(L)'
;MIAWGMVLGEMRVPAEVWPEAIAWWSMNSATERMATPRELKEAAQHIVRDVWETNPEKRRILDAHRSARLRARESRGELPPGTAPEAPGDTGMAALEPRSDGTAKRWKEIREGIAQRARDRRIAEREAAGSGELFADMNKQPGESPENESR
;
A
#
# COMPACT_ATOMS: atom_id res chain seq x y z
N MET A 1 -12.38 -20.09 -9.38
CA MET A 1 -12.24 -19.18 -8.22
C MET A 1 -11.68 -17.85 -8.75
N ILE A 2 -12.53 -16.88 -9.12
CA ILE A 2 -12.12 -15.64 -9.85
C ILE A 2 -12.61 -14.36 -9.15
N ALA A 3 -13.27 -14.46 -7.99
CA ALA A 3 -13.96 -13.34 -7.35
C ALA A 3 -13.04 -12.14 -7.05
N TRP A 4 -11.81 -12.39 -6.61
CA TRP A 4 -10.83 -11.33 -6.36
C TRP A 4 -10.45 -10.57 -7.63
N GLY A 5 -10.21 -11.29 -8.73
CA GLY A 5 -9.88 -10.68 -10.02
C GLY A 5 -11.02 -9.81 -10.55
N MET A 6 -12.29 -10.20 -10.30
CA MET A 6 -13.45 -9.39 -10.67
C MET A 6 -13.50 -8.08 -9.88
N VAL A 7 -13.37 -8.14 -8.55
CA VAL A 7 -13.42 -6.97 -7.68
C VAL A 7 -12.27 -6.01 -7.95
N LEU A 8 -11.05 -6.53 -8.05
CA LEU A 8 -9.87 -5.70 -8.32
C LEU A 8 -9.87 -5.19 -9.77
N GLY A 9 -10.41 -5.97 -10.71
CA GLY A 9 -10.57 -5.58 -12.12
C GLY A 9 -11.55 -4.42 -12.35
N GLU A 10 -12.42 -4.11 -11.38
CA GLU A 10 -13.21 -2.87 -11.42
C GLU A 10 -12.31 -1.63 -11.37
N MET A 11 -11.16 -1.72 -10.73
CA MET A 11 -10.17 -0.65 -10.73
C MET A 11 -9.49 -0.60 -12.09
N ARG A 12 -9.80 0.45 -12.83
CA ARG A 12 -9.28 0.71 -14.17
C ARG A 12 -7.90 1.38 -14.12
N VAL A 13 -6.97 0.75 -13.41
CA VAL A 13 -5.58 1.21 -13.22
C VAL A 13 -4.59 0.32 -13.96
N PRO A 14 -3.41 0.83 -14.35
CA PRO A 14 -2.34 0.01 -14.91
C PRO A 14 -1.93 -1.13 -13.95
N ALA A 15 -1.46 -2.25 -14.50
CA ALA A 15 -1.09 -3.43 -13.71
C ALA A 15 0.08 -3.13 -12.74
N GLU A 16 0.95 -2.21 -13.14
CA GLU A 16 2.13 -1.74 -12.43
C GLU A 16 1.80 -0.97 -11.13
N VAL A 17 0.54 -0.54 -10.95
CA VAL A 17 0.06 0.08 -9.70
C VAL A 17 0.00 -0.96 -8.57
N TRP A 18 -0.34 -2.21 -8.88
CA TRP A 18 -0.63 -3.23 -7.86
C TRP A 18 0.57 -3.59 -6.97
N PRO A 19 1.79 -3.78 -7.49
CA PRO A 19 2.96 -4.03 -6.63
C PRO A 19 3.21 -2.90 -5.62
N GLU A 20 3.06 -1.64 -6.03
CA GLU A 20 3.23 -0.48 -5.15
C GLU A 20 2.09 -0.37 -4.13
N ALA A 21 0.86 -0.68 -4.54
CA ALA A 21 -0.31 -0.73 -3.66
C ALA A 21 -0.19 -1.80 -2.58
N ILE A 22 0.23 -3.02 -2.96
CA ILE A 22 0.45 -4.12 -2.02
C ILE A 22 1.59 -3.77 -1.05
N ALA A 23 2.68 -3.19 -1.55
CA ALA A 23 3.78 -2.73 -0.69
C ALA A 23 3.28 -1.68 0.31
N TRP A 24 2.54 -0.68 -0.14
CA TRP A 24 1.96 0.33 0.74
C TRP A 24 1.00 -0.26 1.77
N TRP A 25 0.08 -1.13 1.37
CA TRP A 25 -0.83 -1.82 2.29
C TRP A 25 -0.05 -2.60 3.34
N SER A 26 0.96 -3.38 2.90
CA SER A 26 1.77 -4.21 3.80
C SER A 26 2.51 -3.42 4.88
N MET A 27 2.82 -2.15 4.61
CA MET A 27 3.55 -1.29 5.54
C MET A 27 2.63 -0.46 6.44
N ASN A 28 1.45 -0.08 5.96
CA ASN A 28 0.62 0.94 6.62
C ASN A 28 -0.68 0.38 7.22
N SER A 29 -1.14 -0.78 6.74
CA SER A 29 -2.47 -1.31 7.07
C SER A 29 -2.49 -2.82 7.29
N ALA A 30 -1.38 -3.53 7.04
CA ALA A 30 -1.28 -4.93 7.38
C ALA A 30 -1.40 -5.13 8.90
N THR A 31 -2.29 -6.04 9.25
CA THR A 31 -2.50 -6.56 10.59
C THR A 31 -2.19 -8.05 10.56
N GLU A 32 -2.46 -8.79 11.63
CA GLU A 32 -2.24 -10.24 11.67
C GLU A 32 -3.15 -11.04 10.70
N ARG A 33 -4.12 -10.37 10.05
CA ARG A 33 -5.00 -10.97 9.04
C ARG A 33 -4.53 -10.70 7.61
N MET A 34 -4.94 -11.59 6.71
CA MET A 34 -4.77 -11.41 5.27
C MET A 34 -5.47 -10.13 4.77
N ALA A 35 -4.93 -9.56 3.70
CA ALA A 35 -5.56 -8.47 2.98
C ALA A 35 -6.96 -8.86 2.52
N THR A 36 -7.89 -7.91 2.55
CA THR A 36 -9.15 -8.01 1.83
C THR A 36 -9.05 -7.31 0.47
N PRO A 37 -9.85 -7.69 -0.55
CA PRO A 37 -9.88 -6.99 -1.83
C PRO A 37 -10.18 -5.49 -1.68
N ARG A 38 -11.00 -5.13 -0.68
CA ARG A 38 -11.33 -3.73 -0.38
C ARG A 38 -10.10 -2.94 0.04
N GLU A 39 -9.28 -3.48 0.93
CA GLU A 39 -8.07 -2.80 1.39
C GLU A 39 -7.04 -2.62 0.28
N LEU A 40 -6.91 -3.61 -0.60
CA LEU A 40 -6.04 -3.48 -1.78
C LEU A 40 -6.57 -2.43 -2.75
N LYS A 41 -7.89 -2.29 -2.90
CA LYS A 41 -8.53 -1.24 -3.70
C LYS A 41 -8.25 0.15 -3.13
N GLU A 42 -8.39 0.31 -1.81
CA GLU A 42 -8.08 1.57 -1.11
C GLU A 42 -6.59 1.92 -1.22
N ALA A 43 -5.69 0.93 -1.06
CA ALA A 43 -4.25 1.11 -1.25
C ALA A 43 -3.88 1.53 -2.67
N ALA A 44 -4.49 0.91 -3.69
CA ALA A 44 -4.25 1.26 -5.08
C ALA A 44 -4.75 2.67 -5.40
N GLN A 45 -5.90 3.09 -4.86
CA GLN A 45 -6.39 4.46 -5.00
C GLN A 45 -5.44 5.48 -4.37
N HIS A 46 -4.91 5.20 -3.18
CA HIS A 46 -3.91 6.04 -2.53
C HIS A 46 -2.65 6.17 -3.40
N ILE A 47 -2.10 5.06 -3.89
CA ILE A 47 -0.91 5.07 -4.75
C ILE A 47 -1.15 5.85 -6.04
N VAL A 48 -2.30 5.68 -6.68
CA VAL A 48 -2.62 6.45 -7.88
C VAL A 48 -2.63 7.94 -7.59
N ARG A 49 -3.41 8.37 -6.61
CA ARG A 49 -3.60 9.79 -6.27
C ARG A 49 -2.31 10.46 -5.79
N ASP A 50 -1.63 9.84 -4.84
CA ASP A 50 -0.57 10.52 -4.08
C ASP A 50 0.82 10.32 -4.72
N VAL A 51 1.02 9.23 -5.48
CA VAL A 51 2.33 8.89 -6.06
C VAL A 51 2.33 8.99 -7.59
N TRP A 52 1.31 8.47 -8.26
CA TRP A 52 1.34 8.38 -9.72
C TRP A 52 0.85 9.65 -10.42
N GLU A 53 -0.15 10.34 -9.88
CA GLU A 53 -0.61 11.62 -10.43
C GLU A 53 0.37 12.76 -10.18
N THR A 54 1.18 12.66 -9.12
CA THR A 54 2.19 13.65 -8.74
C THR A 54 3.53 13.46 -9.47
N ASN A 55 3.89 12.23 -9.85
CA ASN A 55 5.12 11.94 -10.58
C ASN A 55 4.91 12.07 -12.11
N PRO A 56 5.63 12.96 -12.81
CA PRO A 56 5.45 13.18 -14.25
C PRO A 56 5.61 11.94 -15.14
N GLU A 57 6.53 11.04 -14.80
CA GLU A 57 6.78 9.81 -15.58
C GLU A 57 5.64 8.81 -15.39
N LYS A 58 5.22 8.59 -14.15
CA LYS A 58 4.08 7.70 -13.84
C LYS A 58 2.77 8.25 -14.37
N ARG A 59 2.60 9.57 -14.35
CA ARG A 59 1.43 10.25 -14.91
C ARG A 59 1.31 9.99 -16.41
N ARG A 60 2.42 10.01 -17.16
CA ARG A 60 2.40 9.64 -18.59
C ARG A 60 1.89 8.22 -18.81
N ILE A 61 2.27 7.27 -17.94
CA ILE A 61 1.79 5.88 -18.02
C ILE A 61 0.28 5.82 -17.71
N LEU A 62 -0.20 6.54 -16.69
CA LEU A 62 -1.65 6.62 -16.40
C LEU A 62 -2.43 7.20 -17.57
N ASP A 63 -1.94 8.28 -18.17
CA ASP A 63 -2.62 8.95 -19.27
C ASP A 63 -2.62 8.08 -20.53
N ALA A 64 -1.51 7.38 -20.82
CA ALA A 64 -1.45 6.39 -21.89
C ALA A 64 -2.48 5.26 -21.66
N HIS A 65 -2.56 4.73 -20.45
CA HIS A 65 -3.54 3.69 -20.10
C HIS A 65 -4.99 4.19 -20.21
N ARG A 66 -5.28 5.41 -19.74
CA ARG A 66 -6.61 6.05 -19.86
C ARG A 66 -7.00 6.21 -21.34
N SER A 67 -6.10 6.73 -22.17
CA SER A 67 -6.31 6.92 -23.61
C SER A 67 -6.49 5.59 -24.35
N ALA A 68 -5.66 4.58 -24.06
CA ALA A 68 -5.80 3.25 -24.66
C ALA A 68 -7.17 2.63 -24.35
N ARG A 69 -7.65 2.80 -23.12
CA ARG A 69 -8.99 2.34 -22.73
C ARG A 69 -10.11 3.10 -23.43
N LEU A 70 -9.98 4.42 -23.63
CA LEU A 70 -10.96 5.18 -24.39
C LEU A 70 -11.03 4.70 -25.85
N ARG A 71 -9.87 4.49 -26.50
CA ARG A 71 -9.82 3.92 -27.85
C ARG A 71 -10.42 2.54 -27.94
N ALA A 72 -10.15 1.67 -26.96
CA ALA A 72 -10.74 0.34 -26.92
C ALA A 72 -12.27 0.37 -26.74
N ARG A 73 -12.83 1.42 -26.13
CA ARG A 73 -14.28 1.61 -26.03
C ARG A 73 -14.87 2.17 -27.32
N GLU A 74 -14.18 3.13 -27.93
CA GLU A 74 -14.53 3.69 -29.23
C GLU A 74 -14.52 2.61 -30.33
N SER A 75 -13.50 1.74 -30.37
CA SER A 75 -13.43 0.63 -31.34
C SER A 75 -14.51 -0.43 -31.14
N ARG A 76 -15.03 -0.56 -29.90
CA ARG A 76 -16.18 -1.42 -29.59
C ARG A 76 -17.53 -0.73 -29.86
N GLY A 77 -17.54 0.53 -30.30
CA GLY A 77 -18.74 1.31 -30.55
C GLY A 77 -19.46 1.80 -29.29
N GLU A 78 -18.82 1.73 -28.11
CA GLU A 78 -19.39 2.23 -26.85
C GLU A 78 -19.30 3.76 -26.72
N LEU A 79 -18.49 4.40 -27.55
CA LEU A 79 -18.26 5.85 -27.57
C LEU A 79 -18.31 6.36 -29.02
N PRO A 80 -18.77 7.60 -29.25
CA PRO A 80 -18.71 8.22 -30.57
C PRO A 80 -17.28 8.30 -31.11
N PRO A 81 -17.08 8.19 -32.44
CA PRO A 81 -15.79 8.42 -33.07
C PRO A 81 -15.23 9.81 -32.71
N GLY A 82 -13.93 9.89 -32.43
CA GLY A 82 -13.24 11.13 -32.02
C GLY A 82 -13.32 11.46 -30.53
N THR A 83 -13.82 10.55 -29.69
CA THR A 83 -13.87 10.74 -28.22
C THR A 83 -12.51 10.50 -27.57
N ALA A 84 -11.70 9.59 -28.10
CA ALA A 84 -10.36 9.38 -27.58
C ALA A 84 -9.39 10.46 -28.09
N PRO A 85 -8.53 11.04 -27.22
CA PRO A 85 -7.54 12.00 -27.67
C PRO A 85 -6.59 11.35 -28.68
N GLU A 86 -6.26 12.11 -29.73
CA GLU A 86 -5.19 11.77 -30.68
C GLU A 86 -3.91 11.61 -29.88
N ALA A 87 -3.30 10.42 -29.93
CA ALA A 87 -2.04 10.22 -29.21
C ALA A 87 -1.00 11.16 -29.82
N PRO A 88 -0.08 11.73 -29.01
CA PRO A 88 1.21 12.12 -29.55
C PRO A 88 1.75 10.90 -30.31
N GLY A 89 2.15 11.11 -31.55
CA GLY A 89 2.47 10.05 -32.51
C GLY A 89 3.33 8.92 -31.94
N ASP A 90 3.27 7.82 -32.67
CA ASP A 90 3.84 6.48 -32.45
C ASP A 90 5.37 6.40 -32.19
N THR A 91 6.00 7.43 -31.65
CA THR A 91 7.42 7.49 -31.24
C THR A 91 7.63 7.18 -29.76
N GLY A 92 6.62 6.59 -29.09
CA GLY A 92 6.67 6.33 -27.65
C GLY A 92 6.12 4.97 -27.20
N MET A 93 5.61 4.13 -28.11
CA MET A 93 5.59 2.69 -27.87
C MET A 93 7.03 2.17 -27.99
N ALA A 94 7.91 2.65 -27.10
CA ALA A 94 9.00 1.80 -26.68
C ALA A 94 8.31 0.51 -26.24
N ALA A 95 8.64 -0.57 -26.93
CA ALA A 95 8.42 -1.91 -26.44
C ALA A 95 8.59 -1.89 -24.92
N LEU A 96 7.73 -2.61 -24.21
CA LEU A 96 8.01 -3.01 -22.84
C LEU A 96 9.28 -3.89 -22.89
N GLU A 97 10.42 -3.24 -23.11
CA GLU A 97 11.75 -3.75 -22.92
C GLU A 97 11.79 -4.19 -21.47
N PRO A 98 12.06 -5.47 -21.17
CA PRO A 98 12.32 -5.88 -19.81
C PRO A 98 13.67 -5.27 -19.41
N ARG A 99 13.66 -4.04 -18.89
CA ARG A 99 14.88 -3.36 -18.41
C ARG A 99 14.51 -2.29 -17.38
N SER A 100 15.23 -2.11 -16.28
CA SER A 100 16.59 -2.52 -15.97
C SER A 100 16.79 -2.69 -14.45
N ASP A 101 17.82 -3.47 -14.13
CA ASP A 101 18.62 -3.72 -12.92
C ASP A 101 18.52 -2.76 -11.70
N GLY A 102 17.95 -1.58 -11.84
CA GLY A 102 17.69 -0.63 -10.76
C GLY A 102 16.54 -1.05 -9.84
N THR A 103 15.63 -1.92 -10.29
CA THR A 103 14.55 -2.45 -9.45
C THR A 103 15.10 -3.23 -8.26
N ALA A 104 16.13 -4.06 -8.47
CA ALA A 104 16.73 -4.86 -7.39
C ALA A 104 17.37 -3.98 -6.30
N LYS A 105 18.03 -2.88 -6.69
CA LYS A 105 18.62 -1.91 -5.77
C LYS A 105 17.52 -1.14 -5.00
N ARG A 106 16.50 -0.67 -5.70
CA ARG A 106 15.32 -0.02 -5.10
C ARG A 106 14.57 -0.96 -4.14
N TRP A 107 14.41 -2.23 -4.50
CA TRP A 107 13.82 -3.26 -3.63
C TRP A 107 14.71 -3.58 -2.43
N LYS A 108 16.04 -3.50 -2.56
CA LYS A 108 16.98 -3.66 -1.44
C LYS A 108 16.88 -2.51 -0.44
N GLU A 109 16.85 -1.27 -0.94
CA GLU A 109 16.65 -0.07 -0.11
C GLU A 109 15.28 -0.08 0.60
N ILE A 110 14.23 -0.51 -0.11
CA ILE A 110 12.89 -0.73 0.48
C ILE A 110 12.96 -1.80 1.57
N ARG A 111 13.63 -2.95 1.32
CA ARG A 111 13.76 -4.05 2.28
C ARG A 111 14.57 -3.67 3.52
N GLU A 112 15.64 -2.90 3.37
CA GLU A 112 16.44 -2.38 4.48
C GLU A 112 15.65 -1.35 5.31
N GLY A 113 14.89 -0.47 4.66
CA GLY A 113 13.96 0.45 5.34
C GLY A 113 12.80 -0.26 6.06
N ILE A 114 12.41 -1.46 5.62
CA ILE A 114 11.41 -2.32 6.27
C ILE A 114 12.01 -2.96 7.54
N ALA A 115 13.23 -3.49 7.47
CA ALA A 115 13.90 -4.10 8.62
C ALA A 115 14.16 -3.09 9.74
N GLN A 116 14.48 -1.84 9.40
CA GLN A 116 14.74 -0.80 10.39
C GLN A 116 13.47 -0.41 11.16
N ARG A 117 12.38 -0.11 10.47
CA ARG A 117 11.12 0.30 11.11
C ARG A 117 10.47 -0.80 11.95
N ALA A 118 10.64 -2.07 11.57
CA ALA A 118 10.20 -3.21 12.39
C ALA A 118 11.03 -3.35 13.68
N ARG A 119 12.34 -3.04 13.64
CA ARG A 119 13.19 -3.00 14.83
C ARG A 119 12.79 -1.85 15.76
N ASP A 120 12.58 -0.67 15.19
CA ASP A 120 12.21 0.52 15.95
C ASP A 120 10.85 0.33 16.67
N ARG A 121 9.86 -0.27 15.99
CA ARG A 121 8.56 -0.60 16.62
C ARG A 121 8.71 -1.59 17.78
N ARG A 122 9.53 -2.64 17.63
CA ARG A 122 9.78 -3.62 18.71
C ARG A 122 10.52 -3.03 19.91
N ILE A 123 11.41 -2.07 19.67
CA ILE A 123 12.11 -1.34 20.72
C ILE A 123 11.10 -0.46 21.48
N ALA A 124 10.28 0.30 20.76
CA ALA A 124 9.23 1.13 21.35
C ALA A 124 8.20 0.30 22.15
N GLU A 125 7.80 -0.87 21.67
CA GLU A 125 6.90 -1.79 22.38
C GLU A 125 7.54 -2.36 23.67
N ARG A 126 8.84 -2.63 23.67
CA ARG A 126 9.56 -3.09 24.88
C ARG A 126 9.75 -1.97 25.90
N GLU A 127 10.02 -0.75 25.44
CA GLU A 127 10.11 0.43 26.32
C GLU A 127 8.74 0.78 26.93
N ALA A 128 7.66 0.64 26.17
CA ALA A 128 6.28 0.79 26.66
C ALA A 128 5.89 -0.32 27.65
N ALA A 129 6.33 -1.57 27.43
CA ALA A 129 6.07 -2.68 28.35
C ALA A 129 6.88 -2.56 29.65
N GLY A 130 8.17 -2.20 29.56
CA GLY A 130 9.04 -2.03 30.73
C GLY A 130 8.67 -0.83 31.60
N SER A 131 8.09 0.23 31.01
CA SER A 131 7.53 1.35 31.78
C SER A 131 6.22 0.97 32.47
N GLY A 132 5.40 0.10 31.89
CA GLY A 132 4.19 -0.43 32.54
C GLY A 132 4.47 -1.30 33.77
N GLU A 133 5.52 -2.13 33.74
CA GLU A 133 5.90 -2.98 34.89
C GLU A 133 6.45 -2.18 36.07
N LEU A 134 7.22 -1.10 35.81
CA LEU A 134 7.75 -0.22 36.87
C LEU A 134 6.64 0.55 37.63
N PHE A 135 5.54 0.89 36.96
CA PHE A 135 4.39 1.54 37.61
C PHE A 135 3.49 0.54 38.36
N ALA A 136 3.41 -0.72 37.92
CA ALA A 136 2.60 -1.75 38.59
C ALA A 136 3.22 -2.20 39.93
N ASP A 137 4.55 -2.27 40.01
CA ASP A 137 5.25 -2.68 41.23
C ASP A 137 5.24 -1.58 42.31
N MET A 138 5.06 -0.31 41.92
CA MET A 138 5.04 0.83 42.84
C MET A 138 3.68 1.06 43.52
N ASN A 139 2.61 0.36 43.09
CA ASN A 139 1.26 0.50 43.65
C ASN A 139 0.81 -0.70 44.50
N LYS A 140 1.71 -1.64 44.80
CA LYS A 140 1.47 -2.74 45.74
C LYS A 140 1.77 -2.26 47.17
N GLN A 141 0.83 -1.54 47.78
CA GLN A 141 0.93 -1.17 49.19
C GLN A 141 1.05 -2.43 50.09
N PRO A 142 1.95 -2.44 51.09
CA PRO A 142 2.05 -3.55 52.02
C PRO A 142 1.00 -3.41 53.13
N GLY A 143 0.17 -4.45 53.29
CA GLY A 143 -0.36 -4.87 54.58
C GLY A 143 -1.61 -4.16 55.11
N GLU A 144 -2.79 -4.63 54.70
CA GLU A 144 -3.90 -4.74 55.65
C GLU A 144 -3.56 -5.85 56.65
N SER A 145 -3.28 -5.49 57.91
CA SER A 145 -3.40 -6.42 59.04
C SER A 145 -4.81 -6.29 59.61
N PRO A 146 -5.64 -7.35 59.58
CA PRO A 146 -6.84 -7.39 60.39
C PRO A 146 -6.49 -7.89 61.80
N GLU A 147 -7.38 -7.59 62.74
CA GLU A 147 -7.49 -8.19 64.07
C GLU A 147 -6.56 -7.64 65.17
N ASN A 148 -7.14 -6.84 66.06
CA ASN A 148 -7.07 -7.24 67.46
C ASN A 148 -8.35 -6.84 68.21
N GLU A 149 -9.20 -7.83 68.40
CA GLU A 149 -10.32 -7.84 69.33
C GLU A 149 -9.82 -8.43 70.66
N SER A 150 -10.24 -7.83 71.78
CA SER A 150 -10.29 -8.43 73.13
C SER A 150 -8.99 -8.68 73.92
N ARG A 151 -8.69 -7.79 74.88
CA ARG A 151 -8.85 -8.05 76.34
C ARG A 151 -8.51 -6.82 77.18
#